data_AF-A0A1F8Q9V2-F1
#
_entry.id   AF-A0A1F8Q9V2-F1
#
_cell.length_a   1.000
_cell.length_b   1.000
_cell.length_c   1.000
_cell.angle_alpha   90.00
_cell.angle_beta   90.00
_cell.angle_gamma   90.00
#
_symmetry.space_group_name_H-M   'P 1'
#
loop_
_entity.id
_entity.type
_entity.pdbx_description
1 polymer ?
#
loop_
_entity_poly.entity_id
_entity_poly.type
_entity_poly.pdbx_seq_one_letter_code
_entity_poly.pdbx_strand_id
1 'polypeptide(L)'
;MLGLKLDKRINKRVTFSNIVYVDRKTLETIVIGSAGDLGPYEPGQVFLLRYSAPDEPGSYEVRVYFEDELVASALFEVNRTSNIGESVISRFFLA
;
A
#
# COMPACT_ATOMS: atom_id res chain seq x y z
N MET A 1 -7.47 -2.90 5.30
CA MET A 1 -6.75 -3.78 4.34
C MET A 1 -6.76 -3.07 2.99
N LEU A 2 -5.66 -3.12 2.23
CA LEU A 2 -5.59 -2.54 0.88
C LEU A 2 -5.57 -3.64 -0.16
N GLY A 3 -6.57 -3.65 -1.04
CA GLY A 3 -6.56 -4.52 -2.22
C GLY A 3 -5.71 -3.90 -3.31
N LEU A 4 -4.75 -4.66 -3.85
CA LEU A 4 -3.97 -4.31 -5.02
C LEU A 4 -4.33 -5.24 -6.17
N LYS A 5 -4.48 -4.69 -7.37
CA LYS A 5 -4.57 -5.47 -8.62
C LYS A 5 -3.40 -5.11 -9.49
N LEU A 6 -2.60 -6.10 -9.85
CA LEU A 6 -1.51 -5.91 -10.79
C LEU A 6 -2.08 -5.79 -12.21
N ASP A 7 -1.63 -4.80 -12.96
CA ASP A 7 -2.05 -4.64 -14.36
C ASP A 7 -1.55 -5.83 -15.20
N LYS A 8 -2.40 -6.31 -16.12
CA LYS A 8 -2.05 -7.39 -17.05
C LYS A 8 -1.03 -6.96 -18.12
N ARG A 9 -0.86 -5.65 -18.33
CA ARG A 9 0.13 -5.07 -19.26
C ARG A 9 1.56 -5.26 -18.78
N ILE A 10 1.76 -5.51 -17.48
CA ILE A 10 3.06 -5.86 -16.93
C ILE A 10 3.39 -7.27 -17.39
N ASN A 11 4.44 -7.42 -18.19
CA ASN A 11 4.80 -8.68 -18.84
C ASN A 11 5.85 -9.49 -18.06
N LYS A 12 6.11 -9.14 -16.80
CA LYS A 12 7.09 -9.80 -15.92
C LYS A 12 6.53 -9.98 -14.50
N ARG A 13 7.10 -10.93 -13.75
CA ARG A 13 6.87 -11.05 -12.31
C ARG A 13 7.34 -9.78 -11.59
N VAL A 14 6.58 -9.36 -10.59
CA VAL A 14 6.85 -8.13 -9.83
C VAL A 14 7.14 -8.46 -8.38
N THR A 15 8.22 -7.88 -7.85
CA THR A 15 8.49 -7.80 -6.42
C THR A 15 8.54 -6.33 -6.06
N PHE A 16 7.62 -5.85 -5.21
CA PHE A 16 7.63 -4.45 -4.78
C PHE A 16 8.77 -4.20 -3.80
N SER A 17 9.28 -2.98 -3.83
CA SER A 17 10.46 -2.57 -3.08
C SER A 17 10.10 -2.19 -1.64
N ASN A 18 9.09 -1.34 -1.46
CA ASN A 18 8.72 -0.81 -0.15
C ASN A 18 7.23 -0.50 -0.06
N ILE A 19 6.70 -0.58 1.16
CA ILE A 19 5.43 0.06 1.54
C ILE A 19 5.71 1.01 2.70
N VAL A 20 5.16 2.23 2.58
CA VAL A 20 5.29 3.25 3.61
C VAL A 20 3.95 3.88 3.94
N TYR A 21 3.81 4.36 5.17
CA TYR A 21 2.87 5.42 5.51
C TYR A 21 3.52 6.78 5.34
N VAL A 22 2.72 7.73 4.91
CA VAL A 22 3.06 9.16 4.94
C VAL A 22 2.00 9.85 5.79
N ASP A 23 2.42 10.44 6.90
CA ASP A 23 1.56 11.36 7.67
C ASP A 23 1.33 12.62 6.82
N ARG A 24 0.07 12.98 6.57
CA ARG A 24 -0.21 14.12 5.67
C ARG A 24 0.04 15.48 6.29
N LYS A 25 0.13 15.56 7.60
CA LYS A 25 0.39 16.79 8.35
C LYS A 25 1.88 17.01 8.52
N THR A 26 2.63 15.99 8.92
CA THR A 26 4.08 16.11 9.18
C THR A 26 4.93 15.74 7.97
N LEU A 27 4.36 15.04 6.99
CA LEU A 27 5.06 14.42 5.85
C LEU A 27 6.11 13.37 6.27
N GLU A 28 6.05 12.93 7.52
CA GLU A 28 6.91 11.87 8.01
C GLU A 28 6.54 10.54 7.39
N THR A 29 7.58 9.77 7.05
CA THR A 29 7.44 8.49 6.37
C THR A 29 7.79 7.35 7.32
N ILE A 30 6.90 6.37 7.43
CA ILE A 30 7.07 5.18 8.28
C ILE A 30 7.07 3.94 7.38
N VAL A 31 8.14 3.15 7.41
CA VAL A 31 8.21 1.89 6.64
C VAL A 31 7.44 0.80 7.37
N ILE A 32 6.52 0.12 6.68
CA ILE A 32 5.54 -0.77 7.31
C ILE A 32 5.49 -2.19 6.73
N GLY A 33 6.34 -2.50 5.76
CA GLY A 33 6.41 -3.83 5.15
C GLY A 33 7.82 -4.14 4.67
N SER A 34 8.15 -5.44 4.63
CA SER A 34 9.43 -5.94 4.10
C SER A 34 9.21 -6.62 2.74
N ALA A 35 10.24 -6.62 1.89
CA ALA A 35 10.19 -7.15 0.53
C ALA A 35 9.65 -8.60 0.41
N GLY A 36 9.71 -9.40 1.48
CA GLY A 36 9.19 -10.78 1.50
C GLY A 36 7.67 -10.89 1.43
N ASP A 37 6.94 -9.87 1.91
CA ASP A 37 5.47 -9.81 1.80
C ASP A 37 5.01 -9.18 0.47
N LEU A 38 5.96 -8.79 -0.38
CA LEU A 38 5.75 -7.92 -1.55
C LEU A 38 6.02 -8.61 -2.89
N GLY A 39 6.05 -9.93 -2.90
CA GLY A 39 6.12 -10.72 -4.13
C GLY A 39 6.94 -11.99 -3.97
N PRO A 40 7.23 -12.68 -5.09
CA PRO A 40 6.88 -12.28 -6.46
C PRO A 40 5.38 -12.46 -6.76
N TYR A 41 4.80 -11.54 -7.53
CA TYR A 41 3.42 -11.60 -8.02
C TYR A 41 3.35 -11.73 -9.54
N GLU A 42 2.33 -12.45 -10.02
CA GLU A 42 2.06 -12.63 -11.44
C GLU A 42 1.24 -11.49 -12.04
N PRO A 43 1.44 -11.15 -13.33
CA PRO A 43 0.60 -10.21 -14.06
C PRO A 43 -0.90 -10.50 -13.92
N GLY A 44 -1.69 -9.45 -13.65
CA GLY A 44 -3.14 -9.60 -13.45
C GLY A 44 -3.57 -10.15 -12.10
N GLN A 45 -2.64 -10.57 -11.24
CA GLN A 45 -2.94 -11.09 -9.90
C GLN A 45 -3.53 -10.00 -9.00
N VAL A 46 -4.52 -10.37 -8.21
CA VAL A 46 -5.06 -9.55 -7.13
C VAL A 46 -4.47 -10.08 -5.83
N PHE A 47 -3.98 -9.19 -4.98
CA PHE A 47 -3.47 -9.56 -3.66
C PHE A 47 -3.88 -8.50 -2.63
N LEU A 48 -3.94 -8.94 -1.37
CA LEU A 48 -4.38 -8.12 -0.25
C LEU A 48 -3.19 -7.79 0.62
N LEU A 49 -2.90 -6.50 0.76
CA LEU A 49 -1.94 -6.01 1.72
C LEU A 49 -2.62 -5.86 3.08
N ARG A 50 -2.14 -6.66 4.02
CA ARG A 50 -2.42 -6.50 5.45
C ARG A 50 -1.33 -5.61 6.04
N TYR A 51 -1.75 -4.57 6.72
CA TYR A 51 -0.88 -3.65 7.43
C TYR A 51 -1.51 -3.27 8.77
N SER A 52 -0.68 -2.93 9.73
CA SER A 52 -1.11 -2.40 11.03
C SER A 52 -1.24 -0.89 10.94
N ALA A 53 -2.37 -0.33 11.37
CA ALA A 53 -2.52 1.13 11.39
C ALA A 53 -1.46 1.79 12.29
N PRO A 54 -1.06 3.05 12.00
CA PRO A 54 -0.30 3.88 12.91
C PRO A 54 -0.96 3.99 14.29
N ASP A 55 -0.14 4.08 15.34
CA ASP A 55 -0.61 4.25 16.72
C ASP A 55 -1.21 5.65 16.96
N GLU A 56 -0.74 6.64 16.21
CA GLU A 56 -1.23 8.00 16.29
C GLU A 56 -2.48 8.20 15.42
N PRO A 57 -3.53 8.86 15.93
CA PRO A 57 -4.67 9.23 15.13
C PRO A 57 -4.30 10.36 14.16
N GLY A 58 -4.76 10.25 12.92
CA GLY A 58 -4.41 11.19 11.86
C GLY A 58 -4.86 10.75 10.48
N SER A 59 -4.61 11.61 9.49
CA SER A 59 -4.84 11.29 8.09
C SER A 59 -3.53 10.81 7.46
N TYR A 60 -3.54 9.61 6.91
CA TYR A 60 -2.37 8.96 6.35
C TYR A 60 -2.58 8.56 4.89
N GLU A 61 -1.47 8.46 4.17
CA GLU A 61 -1.42 7.83 2.85
C GLU A 61 -0.53 6.59 2.93
N VAL A 62 -1.06 5.43 2.55
CA VAL A 62 -0.23 4.25 2.28
C VAL A 62 0.28 4.33 0.85
N ARG A 63 1.57 4.11 0.65
CA ARG A 63 2.25 4.14 -0.65
C ARG A 63 3.02 2.87 -0.89
N VAL A 64 2.99 2.37 -2.12
CA VAL A 64 3.66 1.15 -2.55
C VAL A 64 4.58 1.48 -3.72
N TYR A 65 5.82 0.99 -3.64
CA TYR A 65 6.88 1.33 -4.58
C TYR A 65 7.41 0.12 -5.33
N PHE A 66 7.76 0.30 -6.60
CA PHE A 66 8.51 -0.66 -7.41
C PHE A 66 9.75 0.02 -7.99
N GLU A 67 10.95 -0.46 -7.64
CA GLU A 67 12.24 0.09 -8.10
C GLU A 67 12.40 1.62 -7.84
N ASP A 68 11.63 2.20 -6.91
CA ASP A 68 11.50 3.62 -6.56
C ASP A 68 10.34 4.40 -7.22
N GLU A 69 9.58 3.78 -8.11
CA GLU A 69 8.36 4.37 -8.68
C GLU A 69 7.17 4.16 -7.73
N LEU A 70 6.41 5.22 -7.43
CA LEU A 70 5.13 5.11 -6.71
C LEU A 70 4.10 4.49 -7.65
N VAL A 71 3.76 3.22 -7.41
CA VAL A 71 2.85 2.47 -8.28
C VAL A 71 1.43 2.40 -7.73
N ALA A 72 1.27 2.67 -6.44
CA ALA A 72 -0.02 2.62 -5.77
C ALA A 72 -0.04 3.47 -4.50
N SER A 73 -1.14 4.18 -4.26
CA SER A 73 -1.43 4.77 -2.96
C SER A 73 -2.92 4.74 -2.59
N ALA A 74 -3.19 4.85 -1.29
CA ALA A 74 -4.55 5.00 -0.77
C ALA A 74 -4.56 5.87 0.48
N LEU A 75 -5.60 6.70 0.61
CA LEU A 75 -5.83 7.52 1.79
C LEU A 75 -6.66 6.77 2.82
N PHE A 76 -6.33 6.98 4.10
CA PHE A 76 -7.13 6.48 5.22
C PHE A 76 -6.99 7.40 6.43
N GLU A 77 -7.96 7.32 7.34
CA GLU A 77 -7.95 8.05 8.61
C GLU A 77 -7.88 7.07 9.78
N VAL A 78 -7.08 7.41 10.78
CA VAL A 78 -6.99 6.69 12.05
C VAL A 78 -7.66 7.54 13.12
N ASN A 79 -8.70 6.98 13.74
CA ASN A 79 -9.46 7.64 14.81
C ASN A 79 -9.23 6.91 16.15
N ARG A 80 -9.19 7.65 17.27
CA ARG A 80 -8.90 7.11 18.63
C ARG A 80 -9.86 6.02 19.12
N THR A 81 -11.00 5.82 18.46
CA THR A 81 -12.10 4.97 18.95
C THR A 81 -12.46 3.76 18.08
N SER A 82 -11.80 3.51 16.94
CA SER A 82 -12.24 2.42 16.05
C SER A 82 -11.11 1.58 15.48
N ASN A 83 -11.25 0.27 15.71
CA ASN A 83 -10.71 -0.81 14.89
C ASN A 83 -10.83 -0.49 13.40
N ILE A 84 -9.75 -0.76 12.66
CA ILE A 84 -9.60 -0.48 11.22
C ILE A 84 -10.64 -1.29 10.43
N GLY A 85 -11.82 -0.70 10.20
CA GLY A 85 -12.98 -1.35 9.60
C GLY A 85 -13.17 -1.08 8.10
N GLU A 86 -12.26 -0.35 7.44
CA GLU A 86 -12.39 -0.07 6.01
C GLU A 86 -11.37 -0.89 5.18
N SER A 87 -11.91 -1.80 4.38
CA SER A 87 -11.20 -2.38 3.25
C SER A 87 -11.26 -1.38 2.10
N VAL A 88 -10.15 -0.71 1.82
CA VAL A 88 -10.01 0.12 0.63
C VAL A 88 -9.55 -0.80 -0.50
N ILE A 89 -10.43 -1.07 -1.46
CA ILE A 89 -10.04 -1.76 -2.70
C ILE A 89 -9.65 -0.69 -3.71
N SER A 90 -8.36 -0.41 -3.83
CA SER A 90 -7.85 0.51 -4.84
C SER A 90 -7.43 -0.28 -6.08
N ARG A 91 -7.86 0.18 -7.27
CA ARG A 91 -7.42 -0.39 -8.55
C ARG A 91 -6.26 0.45 -9.06
N PHE A 92 -5.15 -0.19 -9.36
CA PHE A 92 -3.94 0.49 -9.81
C PHE A 92 -3.68 0.23 -11.28
N PHE A 93 -3.13 1.25 -11.92
CA PHE A 93 -2.66 1.25 -13.28
C PHE A 93 -1.20 1.67 -13.21
N LEU A 94 -0.30 0.75 -13.55
CA LEU A 94 1.07 1.11 -13.90
C LEU A 94 1.01 1.71 -15.31
N ALA A 95 1.60 2.90 -15.47
CA ALA A 95 1.62 3.62 -16.74
C ALA A 95 2.41 2.82 -17.79
#